data_AF-A0AAU0WC18-F1
#
_entry.id   AF-A0AAU0WC18-F1
#
_cell.length_a   1.000
_cell.length_b   1.000
_cell.length_c   1.000
_cell.angle_alpha   90.00
_cell.angle_beta   90.00
_cell.angle_gamma   90.00
#
_symmetry.space_group_name_H-M   'P 1'
#
loop_
_entity.id
_entity.type
_entity.pdbx_description
1 polymer ?
#
loop_
_entity_poly.entity_id
_entity_poly.type
_entity_poly.pdbx_seq_one_letter_code
_entity_poly.pdbx_strand_id
1 'polypeptide(L)'
;MSFFARGENNVELAGAQLARQASASLAGLLAGLGTSRADLAKAMGVSPGRVSQIMSGDANLTIRTLAAAAEALGVDVEIKFSPRRPHSAQPLPASTPEPLSPRKSGVPSHR
;
A
#
# COMPACT_ATOMS: atom_id res chain seq x y z
N MET A 1 -1.77 20.50 -20.65
CA MET A 1 -3.08 20.08 -20.10
C MET A 1 -2.93 18.84 -19.22
N SER A 2 -2.13 18.85 -18.13
CA SER A 2 -1.75 17.58 -17.45
C SER A 2 -1.49 17.64 -15.93
N PHE A 3 -1.86 18.73 -15.24
CA PHE A 3 -1.67 18.83 -13.78
C PHE A 3 -2.79 18.17 -12.96
N PHE A 4 -4.01 18.10 -13.51
CA PHE A 4 -5.17 17.50 -12.82
C PHE A 4 -5.07 15.97 -12.67
N ALA A 5 -4.62 15.26 -13.72
CA ALA A 5 -4.48 13.81 -13.67
C ALA A 5 -3.50 13.33 -12.57
N ARG A 6 -2.42 14.08 -12.27
CA ARG A 6 -1.46 13.67 -11.22
C ARG A 6 -2.06 13.80 -9.80
N GLY A 7 -2.96 14.76 -9.59
CA GLY A 7 -3.64 14.95 -8.31
C GLY A 7 -4.64 13.83 -8.01
N GLU A 8 -5.47 13.47 -8.99
CA GLU A 8 -6.47 12.40 -8.89
C GLU A 8 -5.82 11.04 -8.59
N ASN A 9 -4.74 10.71 -9.32
CA ASN A 9 -3.97 9.49 -9.09
C ASN A 9 -3.38 9.42 -7.67
N ASN A 10 -2.95 10.56 -7.10
CA ASN A 10 -2.35 10.56 -5.77
C ASN A 10 -3.38 10.35 -4.66
N VAL A 11 -4.61 10.86 -4.83
CA VAL A 11 -5.72 10.64 -3.89
C VAL A 11 -6.14 9.18 -3.93
N GLU A 12 -6.28 8.59 -5.10
CA GLU A 12 -6.64 7.18 -5.27
C GLU A 12 -5.58 6.26 -4.66
N LEU A 13 -4.29 6.51 -4.94
CA LEU A 13 -3.19 5.77 -4.33
C LEU A 13 -3.16 5.92 -2.80
N ALA A 14 -3.38 7.13 -2.28
CA ALA A 14 -3.44 7.36 -0.84
C ALA A 14 -4.64 6.63 -0.20
N GLY A 15 -5.78 6.60 -0.88
CA GLY A 15 -6.97 5.85 -0.46
C GLY A 15 -6.71 4.35 -0.40
N ALA A 16 -6.14 3.78 -1.47
CA ALA A 16 -5.78 2.36 -1.52
C ALA A 16 -4.72 2.00 -0.46
N GLN A 17 -3.74 2.87 -0.22
CA GLN A 17 -2.77 2.69 0.86
C GLN A 17 -3.43 2.67 2.24
N LEU A 18 -4.37 3.59 2.50
CA LEU A 18 -5.09 3.65 3.75
C LEU A 18 -5.97 2.42 3.96
N ALA A 19 -6.69 1.98 2.93
CA ALA A 19 -7.50 0.76 2.97
C ALA A 19 -6.65 -0.47 3.29
N ARG A 20 -5.52 -0.65 2.60
CA ARG A 20 -4.55 -1.73 2.90
C ARG A 20 -4.01 -1.68 4.32
N GLN A 21 -3.66 -0.49 4.82
CA GLN A 21 -3.17 -0.32 6.19
C GLN A 21 -4.24 -0.71 7.22
N ALA A 22 -5.48 -0.28 7.01
CA ALA A 22 -6.60 -0.62 7.88
C ALA A 22 -6.89 -2.13 7.86
N SER A 23 -6.92 -2.76 6.68
CA SER A 23 -7.10 -4.21 6.54
C SER A 23 -5.97 -5.00 7.22
N ALA A 24 -4.72 -4.56 7.09
CA ALA A 24 -3.58 -5.18 7.77
C ALA A 24 -3.68 -5.05 9.29
N SER A 25 -4.09 -3.87 9.78
CA SER A 25 -4.28 -3.62 11.22
C SER A 25 -5.38 -4.51 11.80
N LEU A 26 -6.51 -4.63 11.10
CA LEU A 26 -7.59 -5.54 11.47
C LEU A 26 -7.14 -7.00 11.47
N ALA A 27 -6.34 -7.42 10.49
CA ALA A 27 -5.80 -8.78 10.46
C ALA A 27 -4.87 -9.08 11.65
N GLY A 28 -4.02 -8.11 12.02
CA GLY A 28 -3.18 -8.21 13.21
C GLY A 28 -4.00 -8.30 14.50
N LEU A 29 -5.07 -7.51 14.60
CA LEU A 29 -5.99 -7.54 15.74
C LEU A 29 -6.70 -8.89 15.86
N LEU A 30 -7.21 -9.44 14.76
CA LEU A 30 -7.81 -10.78 14.74
C LEU A 30 -6.82 -11.85 15.21
N ALA A 31 -5.58 -11.81 14.73
CA ALA A 31 -4.54 -12.74 15.15
C ALA A 31 -4.22 -12.60 16.65
N GLY A 32 -4.15 -11.37 17.17
CA GLY A 32 -3.92 -11.11 18.60
C GLY A 32 -5.06 -11.58 19.51
N LEU A 33 -6.31 -11.55 19.02
CA LEU A 33 -7.49 -12.05 19.72
C LEU A 33 -7.71 -13.56 19.54
N GLY A 34 -6.98 -14.22 18.64
CA GLY A 34 -7.24 -15.62 18.27
C GLY A 34 -8.55 -15.82 17.49
N THR A 35 -9.10 -14.76 16.90
CA THR A 35 -10.39 -14.77 16.20
C THR A 35 -10.18 -15.07 14.72
N SER A 36 -10.90 -16.05 14.17
CA SER A 36 -10.82 -16.35 12.73
C SER A 36 -11.63 -15.34 11.89
N ARG A 37 -11.33 -15.24 10.59
CA ARG A 37 -12.16 -14.46 9.65
C ARG A 37 -13.60 -14.95 9.57
N ALA A 38 -13.82 -16.25 9.74
CA ALA A 38 -15.16 -16.83 9.75
C ALA A 38 -15.94 -16.41 10.99
N ASP A 39 -15.26 -16.30 12.13
CA ASP A 39 -15.90 -15.85 13.38
C ASP A 39 -16.18 -14.36 13.36
N LEU A 40 -15.28 -13.54 12.77
CA LEU A 40 -15.59 -12.15 12.48
C LEU A 40 -16.82 -12.01 11.56
N ALA A 41 -16.92 -12.83 10.50
CA ALA A 41 -18.08 -12.81 9.60
C ALA A 41 -19.38 -13.09 10.37
N LYS A 42 -19.38 -14.10 11.26
CA LYS A 42 -20.52 -14.42 12.12
C LYS A 42 -20.85 -13.27 13.08
N ALA A 43 -19.85 -12.71 13.76
CA ALA A 43 -20.03 -11.63 14.72
C ALA A 43 -20.58 -10.36 14.06
N MET A 44 -20.13 -10.05 12.84
CA MET A 44 -20.64 -8.93 12.04
C MET A 44 -21.99 -9.22 11.35
N GLY A 45 -22.46 -10.47 11.34
CA GLY A 45 -23.67 -10.87 10.61
C GLY A 45 -23.54 -10.75 9.08
N VAL A 46 -22.34 -10.96 8.53
CA VAL A 46 -22.06 -10.86 7.08
C VAL A 46 -21.51 -12.16 6.49
N SER A 47 -21.46 -12.25 5.15
CA SER A 47 -20.89 -13.42 4.49
C SER A 47 -19.35 -13.48 4.64
N PRO A 48 -18.74 -14.69 4.64
CA PRO A 48 -17.28 -14.83 4.63
C PRO A 48 -16.61 -14.12 3.44
N GLY A 49 -17.27 -14.11 2.27
CA GLY A 49 -16.80 -13.38 1.10
C GLY A 49 -16.71 -11.87 1.34
N ARG A 50 -17.64 -11.28 2.10
CA ARG A 50 -17.58 -9.88 2.50
C ARG A 50 -16.37 -9.59 3.36
N VAL A 51 -16.04 -10.47 4.31
CA VAL A 51 -14.82 -10.34 5.13
C VAL A 51 -13.55 -10.49 4.30
N SER A 52 -13.51 -11.42 3.35
CA SER A 52 -12.38 -11.54 2.41
C SER A 52 -12.17 -10.27 1.59
N GLN A 53 -13.25 -9.64 1.12
CA GLN A 53 -13.20 -8.36 0.42
C GLN A 53 -12.69 -7.22 1.32
N ILE A 54 -13.10 -7.17 2.58
CA ILE A 54 -12.57 -6.22 3.56
C ILE A 54 -11.06 -6.44 3.77
N MET A 55 -10.63 -7.70 3.83
CA MET A 55 -9.24 -8.07 4.10
C MET A 55 -8.32 -7.88 2.89
N SER A 56 -8.83 -7.82 1.65
CA SER A 56 -7.98 -7.63 0.47
C SER A 56 -7.36 -6.23 0.39
N GLY A 57 -7.93 -5.24 1.09
CA GLY A 57 -7.44 -3.86 1.08
C GLY A 57 -7.59 -3.13 -0.26
N ASP A 58 -8.17 -3.81 -1.25
CA ASP A 58 -8.50 -3.31 -2.60
C ASP A 58 -9.98 -2.92 -2.69
N ALA A 59 -10.78 -3.31 -1.70
CA ALA A 59 -12.15 -2.90 -1.60
C ALA A 59 -12.26 -1.45 -1.12
N ASN A 60 -13.31 -0.76 -1.58
CA ASN A 60 -13.74 0.53 -1.03
C ASN A 60 -14.19 0.34 0.43
N LEU A 61 -13.22 0.32 1.34
CA LEU A 61 -13.41 0.12 2.76
C LEU A 61 -14.00 1.40 3.35
N THR A 62 -15.18 1.30 3.94
CA THR A 62 -15.87 2.44 4.52
C THR A 62 -15.61 2.55 6.02
N ILE A 63 -15.70 3.76 6.57
CA ILE A 63 -15.69 3.98 8.03
C ILE A 63 -16.78 3.15 8.71
N ARG A 64 -17.96 3.03 8.11
CA ARG A 64 -19.05 2.17 8.60
C ARG A 64 -18.63 0.71 8.74
N THR A 65 -17.85 0.20 7.79
CA THR A 65 -17.37 -1.19 7.83
C THR A 65 -16.33 -1.40 8.93
N LEU A 66 -15.44 -0.44 9.14
CA LEU A 66 -14.49 -0.47 10.25
C LEU A 66 -15.21 -0.41 11.60
N ALA A 67 -16.19 0.47 11.75
CA ALA A 67 -17.00 0.57 12.97
C ALA A 67 -17.76 -0.73 13.24
N ALA A 68 -18.38 -1.35 12.23
CA ALA A 68 -19.09 -2.62 12.40
C ALA A 68 -18.15 -3.76 12.83
N ALA A 69 -16.92 -3.80 12.29
CA ALA A 69 -15.94 -4.79 12.72
C ALA A 69 -15.47 -4.54 14.16
N ALA A 70 -15.30 -3.27 14.54
CA ALA A 70 -14.88 -2.86 15.87
C ALA A 70 -15.94 -3.19 16.94
N GLU A 71 -17.20 -2.84 16.69
CA GLU A 71 -18.35 -3.22 17.52
C GLU A 71 -18.45 -4.74 17.68
N ALA A 72 -18.31 -5.49 16.59
CA ALA A 72 -18.35 -6.96 16.62
C ALA A 72 -17.21 -7.60 17.43
N LEU A 73 -16.09 -6.88 17.61
CA LEU A 73 -14.91 -7.34 18.34
C LEU A 73 -14.81 -6.71 19.74
N GLY A 74 -15.68 -5.76 20.09
CA GLY A 74 -15.62 -5.01 21.35
C GLY A 74 -14.37 -4.14 21.48
N VAL A 75 -13.92 -3.53 20.38
CA VAL A 75 -12.73 -2.66 20.33
C VAL A 75 -13.07 -1.28 19.77
N ASP A 76 -12.19 -0.30 20.02
CA ASP A 76 -12.32 1.05 19.47
C ASP A 76 -11.47 1.26 18.20
N VAL A 77 -11.89 2.18 17.34
CA VAL A 77 -11.13 2.63 16.17
C VAL A 77 -10.66 4.08 16.38
N GLU A 78 -9.36 4.29 16.34
CA GLU A 78 -8.74 5.63 16.39
C GLU A 78 -8.23 6.04 15.00
N ILE A 79 -8.55 7.28 14.58
CA ILE A 79 -8.03 7.87 13.34
C ILE A 79 -7.12 9.04 13.68
N LYS A 80 -5.85 8.95 13.31
CA LYS A 80 -4.84 9.98 13.56
C LYS A 80 -4.24 10.51 12.27
N PHE A 81 -4.23 11.84 12.12
CA PHE A 81 -3.53 12.52 11.03
C PHE A 81 -2.10 12.86 11.49
N SER A 82 -1.13 12.62 10.61
CA SER A 82 0.29 12.94 10.88
C SER A 82 0.88 13.70 9.69
N PRO A 83 1.88 14.57 9.91
CA PRO A 83 2.58 15.25 8.83
C PRO A 83 3.10 14.23 7.81
N ARG A 84 2.81 14.45 6.53
CA ARG A 84 3.40 13.65 5.46
C ARG A 84 4.89 13.96 5.45
N ARG A 85 5.75 12.96 5.70
CA ARG A 85 7.19 13.16 5.54
C ARG A 85 7.42 13.64 4.11
N PRO A 86 8.13 14.77 3.89
CA PRO A 86 8.53 15.12 2.55
C PRO A 86 9.31 13.94 2.00
N HIS A 87 8.92 13.47 0.82
CA HIS A 87 9.69 12.48 0.08
C HIS A 87 11.00 13.19 -0.25
N SER A 88 12.00 13.07 0.62
CA SER A 88 13.37 13.50 0.33
C SER A 88 13.71 12.76 -0.95
N ALA A 89 13.82 13.52 -2.05
CA ALA A 89 14.16 13.00 -3.35
C ALA A 89 15.25 11.96 -3.16
N GLN A 90 14.92 10.70 -3.48
CA GLN A 90 15.92 9.65 -3.55
C GLN A 90 17.07 10.23 -4.38
N PRO A 91 18.31 10.33 -3.86
CA PRO A 91 19.40 10.86 -4.64
C PRO A 91 19.42 10.04 -5.93
N LEU A 92 19.28 10.72 -7.06
CA LEU A 92 19.45 10.12 -8.38
C LEU A 92 20.68 9.21 -8.28
N PRO A 93 20.60 7.92 -8.67
CA PRO A 93 21.78 7.07 -8.67
C PRO A 93 22.82 7.81 -9.48
N ALA A 94 23.89 8.25 -8.80
CA ALA A 94 25.00 8.93 -9.42
C ALA A 94 25.40 8.05 -10.58
N SER A 95 25.23 8.57 -11.80
CA SER A 95 25.64 7.90 -13.02
C SER A 95 27.10 7.54 -12.85
N THR A 96 27.36 6.27 -12.55
CA THR A 96 28.69 5.69 -12.59
C THR A 96 29.22 6.01 -13.99
N PRO A 97 30.31 6.79 -14.15
CA PRO A 97 30.86 6.99 -15.47
C PRO A 97 31.29 5.62 -15.98
N GLU A 98 30.63 5.17 -17.04
CA GLU A 98 30.97 3.94 -17.74
C GLU A 98 32.46 4.00 -18.11
N PRO A 99 33.28 2.99 -17.75
CA PRO A 99 34.68 3.01 -18.16
C PRO A 99 34.75 2.90 -19.69
N LEU A 100 35.20 3.98 -20.32
CA LEU A 100 35.51 4.05 -21.75
C LEU A 100 36.40 2.85 -22.13
N SER A 101 35.80 1.86 -22.81
CA SER A 101 36.54 0.74 -23.38
C SER A 101 37.50 1.25 -24.47
N PRO A 102 38.79 0.88 -24.46
CA PRO A 102 39.72 1.33 -25.48
C PRO A 102 39.39 0.64 -26.81
N ARG A 103 39.01 1.43 -27.82
CA ARG A 103 38.87 0.98 -29.20
C ARG A 103 40.23 0.45 -29.67
N LYS A 104 40.31 -0.84 -30.00
CA LYS A 104 41.45 -1.41 -30.73
C LYS A 104 41.50 -0.77 -32.12
N SER A 105 42.42 0.16 -32.32
CA SER A 105 42.80 0.66 -33.64
C SER A 105 43.60 -0.42 -34.36
N GLY A 106 42.94 -1.16 -35.24
CA GLY A 106 43.62 -1.92 -36.29
C GLY A 106 44.00 -0.96 -37.41
N VAL A 107 45.30 -0.81 -37.69
CA VAL A 107 45.84 -0.20 -38.92
C VAL A 107 47.08 -1.00 -39.33
N PRO A 108 47.29 -1.27 -40.64
CA PRO A 108 48.04 -2.42 -41.13
C PRO A 108 49.54 -2.11 -41.34
N SER A 109 50.38 -3.14 -41.23
CA SER A 109 51.82 -3.03 -41.50
C SER A 109 52.14 -3.47 -42.92
N HIS A 110 52.80 -2.57 -43.65
CA HIS A 110 53.40 -2.75 -44.97
C HIS A 110 54.42 -3.91 -45.02
N ARG A 111 54.45 -4.63 -46.15
CA ARG A 111 55.67 -5.09 -46.83
C ARG A 111 55.46 -5.08 -48.33
#